data_AF-A0A3D5EJC2-F1
#
_entry.id   AF-A0A3D5EJC2-F1
#
_cell.length_a   1.000
_cell.length_b   1.000
_cell.length_c   1.000
_cell.angle_alpha   90.00
_cell.angle_beta   90.00
_cell.angle_gamma   90.00
#
_symmetry.space_group_name_H-M   'P 1'
#
loop_
_entity.id
_entity.type
_entity.pdbx_description
1 polymer ?
#
loop_
_entity_poly.entity_id
_entity_poly.type
_entity_poly.pdbx_seq_one_letter_code
_entity_poly.pdbx_strand_id
1 'polypeptide(L)'
;MSILLDKRELKKAAKELSLVKLQDVIVTLNNVVAEREKEAELITQLEQLAKSQGFTLEQLGYKLSNDISCSELEQDAEQKMKRPTKPKFKTINKDSQYFYTENGELHLLRTHTMKKGLQERGVKVVPASDVEKKHAKRVDALIAGATTQSLENYNSKVDAWNEWASVNNEEILTKK
;
A
#
# COMPACT_ATOMS: atom_id res chain seq x y z
N MET A 1 6.39 -8.24 18.64
CA MET A 1 7.02 -9.57 18.72
C MET A 1 8.15 -9.48 19.75
N SER A 2 7.98 -10.06 20.94
CA SER A 2 9.03 -10.04 21.97
C SER A 2 9.96 -11.23 21.77
N ILE A 3 11.18 -10.97 21.29
CA ILE A 3 12.27 -11.96 21.14
C ILE A 3 12.99 -12.19 22.48
N LEU A 4 12.57 -11.53 23.56
CA LEU A 4 13.12 -11.73 24.89
C LEU A 4 12.65 -13.09 25.43
N LEU A 5 13.33 -14.16 25.02
CA LEU A 5 13.40 -15.40 25.78
C LEU A 5 13.70 -15.02 27.23
N ASP A 6 12.82 -15.39 28.16
CA ASP A 6 13.02 -15.10 29.57
C ASP A 6 14.43 -15.59 29.97
N LYS A 7 15.17 -14.81 30.77
CA LYS A 7 16.55 -15.11 31.17
C LYS A 7 16.69 -16.53 31.71
N ARG A 8 15.61 -17.08 32.28
CA ARG A 8 15.52 -18.46 32.75
C ARG A 8 15.46 -19.50 31.62
N GLU A 9 14.73 -19.23 30.55
CA GLU A 9 14.60 -20.10 29.38
C GLU A 9 15.87 -20.11 28.54
N LEU A 10 16.47 -18.92 28.33
CA LEU A 10 17.77 -18.79 27.67
C LEU A 10 18.84 -19.61 28.38
N LYS A 11 18.86 -19.59 29.73
CA LYS A 11 19.80 -20.39 30.53
C LYS A 11 19.56 -21.89 30.43
N LYS A 12 18.31 -22.35 30.27
CA LYS A 12 18.01 -23.78 30.08
C LYS A 12 18.50 -24.24 28.71
N ALA A 13 18.13 -23.52 27.66
CA ALA A 13 18.57 -23.80 26.29
C ALA A 13 20.11 -23.74 26.16
N ALA A 14 20.76 -22.77 26.81
CA ALA A 14 22.21 -22.66 26.80
C ALA A 14 22.93 -23.84 27.49
N LYS A 15 22.32 -24.45 28.52
CA LYS A 15 22.90 -25.63 29.19
C LYS A 15 22.86 -26.89 28.33
N GLU A 16 21.95 -26.94 27.35
CA GLU A 16 21.83 -28.05 26.40
C GLU A 16 22.83 -27.93 25.24
N LEU A 17 23.45 -26.77 25.06
CA LEU A 17 24.49 -26.53 24.05
C LEU A 17 25.90 -26.76 24.62
N SER A 18 26.79 -27.26 23.76
CA SER A 18 28.22 -27.30 24.04
C SER A 18 28.82 -25.89 24.15
N LEU A 19 29.83 -25.70 25.00
CA LEU A 19 30.53 -24.43 25.17
C LEU A 19 31.02 -23.80 23.85
N VAL A 20 31.54 -24.61 22.93
CA VAL A 20 32.01 -24.14 21.61
C VAL A 20 30.89 -23.47 20.81
N LYS A 21 29.72 -24.12 20.73
CA LYS A 21 28.55 -23.55 20.05
C LYS A 21 28.03 -22.27 20.71
N LEU A 22 28.11 -22.17 22.04
CA LEU A 22 27.75 -20.94 22.75
C LEU A 22 28.70 -19.79 22.38
N GLN A 23 30.00 -20.09 22.27
CA GLN A 23 31.02 -19.13 21.85
C GLN A 23 30.72 -18.60 20.44
N ASP A 24 30.40 -19.48 19.49
CA ASP A 24 30.07 -19.11 18.10
C ASP A 24 28.80 -18.24 18.01
N VAL A 25 27.78 -18.57 18.80
CA VAL A 25 26.55 -17.77 18.90
C VAL A 25 26.83 -16.38 19.47
N ILE A 26 27.68 -16.29 20.49
CA ILE A 26 28.10 -14.99 21.07
C ILE A 26 28.85 -14.15 20.04
N VAL A 27 29.77 -14.74 19.28
CA VAL A 27 30.51 -14.03 18.22
C VAL A 27 29.56 -13.49 17.16
N THR A 28 28.58 -14.30 16.73
CA THR A 28 27.60 -13.89 15.73
C THR A 28 26.68 -12.78 16.27
N LEU A 29 26.22 -12.90 17.51
CA LEU A 29 25.42 -11.86 18.16
C LEU A 29 26.18 -10.54 18.28
N ASN A 30 27.46 -10.58 18.67
CA ASN A 30 28.29 -9.38 18.76
C ASN A 30 28.49 -8.72 17.39
N ASN A 31 28.64 -9.50 16.31
CA ASN A 31 28.71 -8.95 14.95
C ASN A 31 27.41 -8.25 14.57
N VAL A 32 26.26 -8.86 14.86
CA VAL A 32 24.95 -8.24 14.60
C VAL A 32 24.78 -6.96 15.42
N VAL A 33 25.20 -6.95 16.70
CA VAL A 33 25.17 -5.74 17.53
C VAL A 33 26.02 -4.64 16.91
N ALA A 34 27.25 -4.93 16.49
CA ALA A 34 28.14 -3.97 15.85
C ALA A 34 27.57 -3.43 14.52
N GLU A 35 26.87 -4.24 13.74
CA GLU A 35 26.15 -3.79 12.55
C GLU A 35 25.00 -2.85 12.89
N ARG A 36 24.20 -3.17 13.92
CA ARG A 36 23.10 -2.31 14.36
C ARG A 36 23.56 -0.99 14.98
N GLU A 37 24.70 -0.99 15.66
CA GLU A 37 25.33 0.23 16.16
C GLU A 37 25.75 1.14 14.99
N LYS A 38 26.40 0.59 13.95
CA LYS A 38 26.75 1.35 12.74
C LYS A 38 25.52 1.89 12.00
N GLU A 39 24.45 1.10 11.89
CA GLU A 39 23.19 1.56 11.31
C GLU A 39 22.60 2.73 12.12
N ALA A 40 22.61 2.64 13.46
CA ALA A 40 22.12 3.70 14.32
C ALA A 40 22.95 4.99 14.21
N GLU A 41 24.27 4.87 14.11
CA GLU A 41 25.17 6.01 13.87
C GLU A 41 24.88 6.67 12.51
N LEU A 42 24.72 5.87 11.45
CA LEU A 42 24.41 6.37 10.11
C LEU A 42 23.03 7.05 10.06
N ILE A 43 22.03 6.48 10.73
CA ILE A 43 20.71 7.11 10.89
C ILE A 43 20.86 8.46 11.58
N THR A 44 21.63 8.54 12.65
CA THR A 44 21.86 9.79 13.39
C THR A 44 22.54 10.84 12.51
N GLN A 45 23.53 10.45 11.70
CA GLN A 45 24.20 11.33 10.75
C GLN A 45 23.24 11.82 9.66
N LEU A 46 22.41 10.94 9.11
CA LEU A 46 21.39 11.30 8.14
C LEU A 46 20.35 12.27 8.73
N GLU A 47 19.93 12.06 9.98
CA GLU A 47 19.03 13.00 10.65
C GLU A 47 19.66 14.38 10.84
N GLN A 48 20.93 14.45 11.21
CA GLN A 48 21.65 15.71 11.36
C GLN A 48 21.79 16.44 10.01
N LEU A 49 22.13 15.71 8.95
CA LEU A 49 22.24 16.25 7.60
C LEU A 49 20.87 16.74 7.10
N ALA A 50 19.82 15.96 7.29
CA ALA A 50 18.47 16.35 6.90
C ALA A 50 17.99 17.60 7.64
N LYS A 51 18.24 17.69 8.96
CA LYS A 51 17.98 18.91 9.75
C LYS A 51 18.77 20.11 9.23
N SER A 52 20.04 19.92 8.85
CA SER A 52 20.88 21.00 8.31
C SER A 52 20.39 21.51 6.94
N GLN A 53 19.74 20.65 6.16
CA GLN A 53 19.12 20.99 4.88
C GLN A 53 17.69 21.54 5.03
N GLY A 54 17.21 21.71 6.27
CA GLY A 54 15.89 22.27 6.57
C GLY A 54 14.75 21.26 6.59
N PHE A 55 15.01 19.96 6.45
CA PHE A 55 13.97 18.93 6.55
C PHE A 55 13.53 18.75 8.00
N THR A 56 12.22 18.68 8.21
CA THR A 56 11.64 18.38 9.52
C THR A 56 11.54 16.87 9.74
N LEU A 57 11.57 16.42 11.00
CA LEU A 57 11.44 15.00 11.35
C LEU A 57 10.12 14.36 10.83
N GLU A 58 9.11 15.18 10.55
CA GLU A 58 7.82 14.77 9.98
C GLU A 58 7.94 14.42 8.48
N GLN A 59 8.70 15.20 7.71
CA GLN A 59 8.99 14.92 6.29
C GLN A 59 9.85 13.67 6.10
N LEU A 60 10.67 13.33 7.10
CA LEU A 60 11.48 12.10 7.13
C LEU A 60 10.67 10.87 7.60
N GLY A 61 9.39 11.04 7.93
CA GLY A 61 8.49 9.93 8.32
C GLY A 61 8.72 9.38 9.73
N TYR A 62 9.53 10.03 10.57
CA TYR A 62 9.82 9.58 11.94
C TYR A 62 8.68 9.82 12.93
N LYS A 63 7.74 10.71 12.60
CA LYS A 63 6.49 10.85 13.32
C LYS A 63 5.45 9.98 12.64
N LEU A 64 5.13 8.84 13.25
CA LEU A 64 3.92 8.10 12.95
C LEU A 64 2.73 8.95 13.46
N SER A 65 2.41 10.02 12.73
CA SER A 65 1.18 10.76 12.96
C SER A 65 0.05 9.83 12.57
N ASN A 66 -0.65 9.35 13.60
CA ASN A 66 -1.78 8.44 13.50
C ASN A 66 -3.05 9.18 13.06
N ASP A 67 -2.90 10.18 12.18
CA ASP A 67 -4.00 10.95 11.63
C ASP A 67 -3.89 10.96 10.10
N ILE A 68 -4.91 10.35 9.52
CA ILE A 68 -5.23 10.40 8.11
C ILE A 68 -5.55 11.85 7.79
N SER A 69 -4.58 12.58 7.25
CA SER A 69 -4.82 13.84 6.56
C SER A 69 -3.99 13.89 5.29
N CYS A 70 -4.61 13.43 4.21
CA CYS A 70 -4.30 13.92 2.88
C CYS A 70 -4.48 15.44 2.90
N SER A 71 -3.39 16.18 2.76
CA SER A 71 -3.45 17.55 2.26
C SER A 71 -2.23 17.80 1.39
N GLU A 72 -2.56 18.21 0.17
CA GLU A 72 -1.71 18.70 -0.90
C GLU A 72 -0.69 19.74 -0.44
N LEU A 73 0.26 20.03 -1.34
CA LEU A 73 1.46 20.90 -1.26
C LEU A 73 2.71 20.04 -0.98
N GLU A 74 3.63 19.81 -1.92
CA GLU A 74 4.35 20.83 -2.69
C GLU A 74 4.60 20.40 -4.14
N GLN A 75 4.26 21.31 -5.06
CA GLN A 75 4.89 21.45 -6.37
C GLN A 75 6.30 22.05 -6.15
N ASP A 76 7.23 21.78 -7.07
CA ASP A 76 8.62 22.28 -7.12
C ASP A 76 9.73 21.50 -6.39
N ALA A 77 9.88 20.22 -6.74
CA ALA A 77 11.21 19.60 -6.80
C ALA A 77 11.37 18.89 -8.15
N GLU A 78 12.35 19.35 -8.93
CA GLU A 78 12.85 18.85 -10.21
C GLU A 78 12.32 17.46 -10.62
N GLN A 79 11.55 17.45 -11.71
CA GLN A 79 11.00 16.26 -12.35
C GLN A 79 12.12 15.32 -12.87
N LYS A 80 12.78 14.58 -11.98
CA LYS A 80 12.98 13.16 -12.29
C LYS A 80 11.58 12.58 -12.35
N MET A 81 10.94 12.63 -13.52
CA MET A 81 9.65 11.98 -13.75
C MET A 81 9.79 10.54 -13.27
N LYS A 82 9.28 10.26 -12.06
CA LYS A 82 9.22 8.90 -11.53
C LYS A 82 8.52 8.10 -12.60
N ARG A 83 9.18 7.04 -13.09
CA ARG A 83 8.63 6.16 -14.12
C ARG A 83 7.19 5.79 -13.73
N PRO A 84 6.17 6.23 -14.48
CA PRO A 84 4.80 5.84 -14.20
C PRO A 84 4.71 4.32 -14.33
N THR A 85 3.85 3.67 -13.55
CA THR A 85 3.69 2.21 -13.69
C THR A 85 2.97 1.90 -14.99
N LYS A 86 3.50 0.98 -15.80
CA LYS A 86 2.88 0.54 -17.06
C LYS A 86 1.41 0.17 -16.82
N PRO A 87 0.44 0.89 -17.41
CA PRO A 87 -0.97 0.65 -17.15
C PRO A 87 -1.39 -0.74 -17.65
N LYS A 88 -2.16 -1.45 -16.82
CA LYS A 88 -2.78 -2.74 -17.18
C LYS A 88 -4.29 -2.58 -17.12
N PHE A 89 -4.96 -2.82 -18.24
CA PHE A 89 -6.42 -2.80 -18.30
C PHE A 89 -6.98 -4.01 -17.54
N LYS A 90 -7.84 -3.77 -16.55
CA LYS A 90 -8.59 -4.81 -15.86
C LYS A 90 -10.03 -4.76 -16.32
N THR A 91 -10.51 -5.85 -16.89
CA THR A 91 -11.92 -6.00 -17.27
C THR A 91 -12.77 -6.18 -16.01
N ILE A 92 -13.92 -5.50 -15.95
CA ILE A 92 -14.89 -5.67 -14.86
C ILE A 92 -15.65 -6.97 -15.09
N ASN A 93 -15.45 -7.96 -14.21
CA ASN A 93 -16.25 -9.18 -14.20
C ASN A 93 -17.53 -8.94 -13.37
N LYS A 94 -18.71 -9.14 -13.99
CA LYS A 94 -20.02 -8.93 -13.37
C LYS A 94 -20.23 -9.79 -12.12
N ASP A 95 -19.81 -11.05 -12.17
CA ASP A 95 -20.09 -12.03 -11.11
C ASP A 95 -19.22 -11.80 -9.86
N SER A 96 -18.11 -11.09 -10.01
CA SER A 96 -17.21 -10.74 -8.91
C SER A 96 -17.56 -9.40 -8.25
N GLN A 97 -18.60 -8.70 -8.73
CA GLN A 97 -19.03 -7.43 -8.17
C GLN A 97 -19.97 -7.61 -6.99
N TYR A 98 -19.85 -6.70 -6.03
CA TYR A 98 -20.74 -6.59 -4.89
C TYR A 98 -21.54 -5.29 -5.01
N PHE A 99 -22.76 -5.32 -4.50
CA PHE A 99 -23.68 -4.20 -4.49
C PHE A 99 -24.15 -3.94 -3.06
N TYR A 100 -24.56 -2.72 -2.79
CA TYR A 100 -25.15 -2.37 -1.51
C TYR A 100 -26.30 -1.41 -1.72
N THR A 101 -27.25 -1.41 -0.79
CA THR A 101 -28.40 -0.50 -0.83
C THR A 101 -28.23 0.55 0.25
N GLU A 102 -28.14 1.81 -0.14
CA GLU A 102 -28.04 2.95 0.78
C GLU A 102 -29.15 3.93 0.40
N ASN A 103 -29.97 4.36 1.38
CA ASN A 103 -31.10 5.26 1.16
C ASN A 103 -32.13 4.79 0.10
N GLY A 104 -32.28 3.47 -0.07
CA GLY A 104 -33.18 2.89 -1.07
C GLY A 104 -32.62 2.83 -2.50
N GLU A 105 -31.39 3.31 -2.72
CA GLU A 105 -30.69 3.22 -4.00
C GLU A 105 -29.65 2.10 -4.01
N LEU A 106 -29.56 1.39 -5.13
CA LEU A 106 -28.54 0.36 -5.35
C LEU A 106 -27.25 1.02 -5.85
N HIS A 107 -26.14 0.74 -5.17
CA HIS A 107 -24.81 1.18 -5.54
C HIS A 107 -23.87 -0.02 -5.78
N LEU A 108 -22.90 0.18 -6.69
CA LEU A 108 -21.80 -0.76 -6.92
C LEU A 108 -20.70 -0.54 -5.87
N LEU A 109 -20.25 -1.61 -5.23
CA LEU A 109 -19.13 -1.57 -4.31
C LEU A 109 -17.83 -1.36 -5.07
N ARG A 110 -17.18 -0.20 -4.89
CA ARG A 110 -15.96 0.17 -5.62
C ARG A 110 -14.71 -0.54 -5.13
N THR A 111 -14.62 -0.85 -3.83
CA THR A 111 -13.43 -1.49 -3.23
C THR A 111 -13.81 -2.51 -2.17
N HIS A 112 -13.02 -3.58 -2.03
CA HIS A 112 -13.24 -4.59 -0.98
C HIS A 112 -13.06 -4.03 0.43
N THR A 113 -12.23 -2.99 0.60
CA THR A 113 -12.04 -2.33 1.90
C THR A 113 -13.31 -1.61 2.37
N MET A 114 -14.14 -1.11 1.45
CA MET A 114 -15.45 -0.53 1.79
C MET A 114 -16.46 -1.57 2.29
N LYS A 115 -16.30 -2.86 1.94
CA LYS A 115 -17.22 -3.92 2.37
C LYS A 115 -17.35 -3.98 3.88
N LYS A 116 -16.22 -3.94 4.60
CA LYS A 116 -16.17 -4.02 6.07
C LYS A 116 -16.81 -2.78 6.71
N GLY A 117 -16.46 -1.59 6.23
CA GLY A 117 -17.01 -0.33 6.75
C GLY A 117 -18.52 -0.19 6.52
N LEU A 118 -19.04 -0.70 5.40
CA LEU A 118 -20.49 -0.71 5.13
C LEU A 118 -21.23 -1.72 6.02
N GLN A 119 -20.65 -2.91 6.25
CA GLN A 119 -21.20 -3.90 7.16
C GLN A 119 -21.26 -3.38 8.60
N GLU A 120 -20.23 -2.68 9.06
CA GLU A 120 -20.20 -2.04 10.39
C GLU A 120 -21.26 -0.94 10.53
N ARG A 121 -21.60 -0.23 9.44
CA ARG A 121 -22.70 0.76 9.39
C ARG A 121 -24.09 0.13 9.25
N GLY A 122 -24.21 -1.20 9.27
CA GLY A 122 -25.47 -1.92 9.11
C GLY A 122 -26.01 -1.95 7.67
N VAL A 123 -25.22 -1.56 6.68
CA VAL A 123 -25.60 -1.57 5.27
C VAL A 123 -25.37 -2.98 4.68
N LYS A 124 -26.42 -3.55 4.07
CA LYS A 124 -26.37 -4.90 3.49
C LYS A 124 -25.60 -4.87 2.16
N VAL A 125 -24.46 -5.57 2.12
CA VAL A 125 -23.67 -5.80 0.91
C VAL A 125 -23.97 -7.19 0.36
N VAL A 126 -24.42 -7.28 -0.90
CA VAL A 126 -24.81 -8.52 -1.58
C VAL A 126 -24.01 -8.74 -2.87
N PRO A 127 -23.69 -9.98 -3.25
CA PRO A 127 -23.12 -10.28 -4.56
C PRO A 127 -24.14 -10.07 -5.68
N ALA A 128 -23.68 -9.92 -6.93
CA ALA A 128 -24.54 -9.74 -8.11
C ALA A 128 -25.68 -10.78 -8.22
N SER A 129 -25.43 -12.03 -7.82
CA SER A 129 -26.40 -13.13 -7.86
C SER A 129 -27.57 -12.97 -6.88
N ASP A 130 -27.36 -12.26 -5.78
CA ASP A 130 -28.34 -12.08 -4.69
C ASP A 130 -29.07 -10.73 -4.79
N VAL A 131 -28.84 -9.96 -5.85
CA VAL A 131 -29.56 -8.70 -6.09
C VAL A 131 -30.98 -9.02 -6.58
N GLU A 132 -31.97 -8.34 -5.99
CA GLU A 132 -33.37 -8.52 -6.39
C GLU A 132 -33.56 -8.24 -7.90
N LYS A 133 -34.36 -9.08 -8.58
CA LYS A 133 -34.65 -8.95 -10.02
C LYS A 133 -35.18 -7.57 -10.41
N LYS A 134 -35.80 -6.84 -9.48
CA LYS A 134 -36.28 -5.47 -9.65
C LYS A 134 -35.15 -4.48 -9.99
N HIS A 135 -33.94 -4.74 -9.52
CA HIS A 135 -32.77 -3.89 -9.76
C HIS A 135 -31.84 -4.40 -10.87
N ALA A 136 -32.19 -5.49 -11.58
CA ALA A 136 -31.34 -6.07 -12.62
C ALA A 136 -30.93 -5.05 -13.71
N LYS A 137 -31.88 -4.23 -14.18
CA LYS A 137 -31.58 -3.14 -15.14
C LYS A 137 -30.64 -2.08 -14.56
N ARG A 138 -30.71 -1.84 -13.25
CA ARG A 138 -29.85 -0.88 -12.55
C ARG A 138 -28.44 -1.45 -12.34
N VAL A 139 -28.33 -2.75 -12.05
CA VAL A 139 -27.05 -3.47 -11.99
C VAL A 139 -26.31 -3.34 -13.32
N ASP A 140 -26.97 -3.63 -14.44
CA ASP A 140 -26.35 -3.50 -15.76
C ASP A 140 -25.93 -2.06 -16.07
N ALA A 141 -26.75 -1.07 -15.73
CA ALA A 141 -26.40 0.34 -15.91
C ALA A 141 -25.19 0.76 -15.05
N LEU A 142 -25.10 0.28 -13.80
CA LEU A 142 -23.98 0.56 -12.90
C LEU A 142 -22.69 -0.11 -13.37
N ILE A 143 -22.76 -1.34 -13.86
CA ILE A 143 -21.61 -2.05 -14.42
C ILE A 143 -21.14 -1.36 -15.71
N ALA A 144 -22.07 -0.94 -16.58
CA ALA A 144 -21.73 -0.20 -17.80
C ALA A 144 -21.04 1.13 -17.46
N GLY A 145 -21.58 1.90 -16.50
CA GLY A 145 -20.96 3.14 -16.04
C GLY A 145 -19.57 2.93 -15.43
N ALA A 146 -19.40 1.89 -14.61
CA ALA A 146 -18.10 1.53 -14.06
C ALA A 146 -17.11 1.08 -15.15
N THR A 147 -17.60 0.42 -16.21
CA THR A 147 -16.76 0.01 -17.35
C THR A 147 -16.27 1.22 -18.12
N THR A 148 -17.14 2.20 -18.42
CA THR A 148 -16.77 3.46 -19.05
C THR A 148 -15.74 4.22 -18.22
N GLN A 149 -15.99 4.35 -16.91
CA GLN A 149 -15.04 5.00 -16.00
C GLN A 149 -13.69 4.27 -15.94
N SER A 150 -13.69 2.93 -16.00
CA SER A 150 -12.47 2.13 -16.03
C SER A 150 -11.69 2.30 -17.34
N LEU A 151 -12.39 2.48 -18.47
CA LEU A 151 -11.77 2.79 -19.77
C LEU A 151 -11.15 4.18 -19.76
N GLU A 152 -11.88 5.18 -19.27
CA GLU A 152 -11.40 6.55 -19.14
C GLU A 152 -10.15 6.62 -18.25
N ASN A 153 -10.21 6.02 -17.06
CA ASN A 153 -9.06 5.94 -16.14
C ASN A 153 -7.86 5.20 -16.74
N TYR A 154 -8.09 4.18 -17.57
CA TYR A 154 -7.01 3.49 -18.26
C TYR A 154 -6.38 4.38 -19.34
N ASN A 155 -7.21 5.04 -20.15
CA ASN A 155 -6.76 5.93 -21.21
C ASN A 155 -5.98 7.14 -20.65
N SER A 156 -6.40 7.73 -19.53
CA SER A 156 -5.64 8.77 -18.84
C SER A 156 -4.28 8.28 -18.33
N LYS A 157 -4.19 7.03 -17.87
CA LYS A 157 -2.90 6.44 -17.47
C LYS A 157 -2.01 6.10 -18.66
N VAL A 158 -2.61 5.74 -19.80
CA VAL A 158 -1.90 5.56 -21.07
C VAL A 158 -1.34 6.88 -21.55
N ASP A 159 -2.08 8.00 -21.43
CA ASP A 159 -1.58 9.33 -21.74
C ASP A 159 -0.34 9.68 -20.90
N ALA A 160 -0.45 9.56 -19.57
CA ALA A 160 0.68 9.81 -18.67
C ALA A 160 1.88 8.89 -18.94
N TRP A 161 1.63 7.63 -19.31
CA TRP A 161 2.70 6.70 -19.71
C TRP A 161 3.34 7.11 -21.04
N ASN A 162 2.55 7.50 -22.04
CA ASN A 162 3.03 7.84 -23.37
C ASN A 162 3.82 9.15 -23.37
N GLU A 163 3.39 10.13 -22.57
CA GLU A 163 4.14 11.38 -22.36
C GLU A 163 5.54 11.08 -21.78
N TRP A 164 5.61 10.20 -20.78
CA TRP A 164 6.89 9.77 -20.21
C TRP A 164 7.70 8.90 -21.18
N ALA A 165 7.07 7.95 -21.87
CA ALA A 165 7.71 7.02 -22.78
C ALA A 165 8.32 7.72 -24.01
N SER A 166 7.66 8.78 -24.51
CA SER A 166 8.17 9.61 -25.61
C SER A 166 9.47 10.33 -25.28
N VAL A 167 9.69 10.69 -24.00
CA VAL A 167 10.91 11.36 -23.54
C VAL A 167 12.02 10.35 -23.21
N ASN A 168 11.66 9.11 -22.86
CA ASN A 168 12.57 8.08 -22.38
C ASN A 168 12.84 6.94 -23.39
N ASN A 169 12.38 7.07 -24.64
CA ASN A 169 12.46 6.02 -25.70
C ASN A 169 11.87 4.66 -25.26
N GLU A 170 10.77 4.67 -24.50
CA GLU A 170 10.03 3.44 -24.16
C GLU A 170 8.82 3.21 -25.09
N GLU A 171 8.20 2.03 -24.98
CA GLU A 171 7.06 1.61 -25.79
C GLU A 171 5.82 2.50 -25.55
N ILE A 172 5.30 3.08 -26.63
CA ILE A 172 4.04 3.85 -26.63
C ILE A 172 2.85 2.86 -26.65
N LEU A 173 1.93 3.04 -25.72
CA LEU A 173 0.73 2.21 -25.60
C LEU A 173 -0.45 2.81 -26.37
N THR A 174 -1.25 1.94 -26.98
CA THR A 174 -2.52 2.32 -27.61
C THR A 174 -3.66 2.37 -26.60
N LYS A 175 -4.49 3.41 -26.71
CA LYS A 175 -5.75 3.55 -25.96
C LYS A 175 -6.75 2.46 -26.34
N LYS A 176 -7.72 2.22 -25.46
CA LYS A 176 -8.84 1.29 -25.67
C LYS A 176 -10.18 2.00 -25.72
#